data_AF-A0A2E9P408-F1
#
_entry.id   AF-A0A2E9P408-F1
#
_cell.length_a   1.000
_cell.length_b   1.000
_cell.length_c   1.000
_cell.angle_alpha   90.00
_cell.angle_beta   90.00
_cell.angle_gamma   90.00
#
_symmetry.space_group_name_H-M   'P 1'
#
loop_
_entity.id
_entity.type
_entity.pdbx_description
1 polymer ?
#
loop_
_entity_poly.entity_id
_entity_poly.type
_entity_poly.pdbx_seq_one_letter_code
_entity_poly.pdbx_strand_id
1 'polypeptide(L)' 'MAGAHQVRDFLKPFPHAVMQAPRWWVALSGGADSVALLHALCGYAKDDEASPIHVIHVNHGLQS' A
#
# COMPACT_ATOMS: atom_id res chain seq x y z
N MET A 1 7.94 -2.54 20.44
CA MET A 1 8.01 -3.05 19.05
C MET A 1 6.86 -4.03 18.80
N ALA A 2 5.62 -3.52 18.70
CA ALA A 2 4.41 -4.36 18.57
C ALA A 2 3.53 -4.00 17.34
N GLY A 3 3.96 -3.05 16.50
CA GLY A 3 3.13 -2.53 15.40
C GLY A 3 3.25 -3.31 14.08
N ALA A 4 4.40 -3.93 13.80
CA ALA A 4 4.68 -4.61 12.53
C ALA A 4 3.76 -5.81 12.27
N HIS A 5 3.53 -6.64 13.30
CA HIS A 5 2.68 -7.83 13.19
C HIS A 5 1.21 -7.45 12.88
N GLN A 6 0.73 -6.32 13.41
CA GLN A 6 -0.65 -5.88 13.20
C GLN A 6 -0.89 -5.36 11.79
N VAL A 7 0.12 -4.72 11.16
CA VAL A 7 -0.02 -4.18 9.80
C VAL A 7 -0.15 -5.29 8.76
N ARG A 8 0.53 -6.42 8.95
CA ARG A 8 0.44 -7.60 8.06
C ARG A 8 -0.97 -8.19 7.99
N ASP A 9 -1.71 -8.14 9.10
CA ASP A 9 -3.07 -8.68 9.16
C ASP A 9 -4.02 -7.93 8.22
N PHE A 10 -3.79 -6.63 7.98
CA PHE A 10 -4.60 -5.85 7.03
C PHE A 10 -4.40 -6.28 5.58
N LEU A 11 -3.27 -6.90 5.25
CA LEU A 11 -2.95 -7.31 3.89
C LEU A 11 -3.26 -8.79 3.61
N LYS A 12 -3.63 -9.58 4.63
CA LYS A 12 -4.07 -10.98 4.47
C LYS A 12 -5.14 -11.21 3.39
N PRO A 13 -6.09 -10.30 3.14
CA PRO A 13 -7.07 -10.48 2.09
C PRO A 13 -6.50 -10.39 0.66
N PHE A 14 -5.30 -9.83 0.46
CA PHE A 14 -4.73 -9.70 -0.88
C PHE A 14 -4.32 -11.06 -1.45
N PRO A 15 -4.59 -11.31 -2.75
CA PRO A 15 -4.14 -12.54 -3.40
C PRO A 15 -2.63 -12.71 -3.31
N HIS A 16 -2.17 -13.94 -3.10
CA HIS A 16 -0.74 -14.25 -3.02
C HIS A 16 0.05 -13.76 -4.25
N ALA A 17 -0.55 -13.85 -5.44
CA ALA A 17 0.06 -13.35 -6.68
C ALA A 17 0.30 -11.83 -6.66
N VAL A 18 -0.55 -11.05 -5.97
CA VAL A 18 -0.33 -9.61 -5.78
C VAL A 18 0.82 -9.39 -4.81
N MET A 19 0.86 -10.15 -3.71
CA MET A 19 1.92 -10.03 -2.70
C MET A 19 3.31 -10.40 -3.25
N GLN A 20 3.39 -11.28 -4.25
CA GLN A 20 4.63 -11.65 -4.93
C GLN A 20 4.93 -10.86 -6.22
N ALA A 21 4.06 -9.92 -6.60
CA ALA A 21 4.30 -9.12 -7.80
C ALA A 21 5.61 -8.33 -7.64
N PRO A 22 6.50 -8.25 -8.65
CA PRO A 22 7.83 -7.63 -8.54
C PRO A 22 7.77 -6.09 -8.39
N ARG A 23 6.57 -5.51 -8.50
CA ARG A 23 6.30 -4.09 -8.32
C ARG A 23 4.85 -3.89 -7.89
N TRP A 24 4.61 -2.95 -7.00
CA TRP A 24 3.25 -2.51 -6.66
C TRP A 24 2.98 -1.11 -7.19
N TRP A 25 1.86 -0.98 -7.87
CA TRP A 25 1.31 0.31 -8.30
C TRP A 25 0.08 0.60 -7.48
N VAL A 26 0.11 1.69 -6.71
CA VAL A 26 -0.92 2.05 -5.76
C VAL A 26 -1.57 3.34 -6.23
N ALA A 27 -2.85 3.30 -6.53
CA ALA A 27 -3.63 4.50 -6.77
C ALA A 27 -3.84 5.24 -5.45
N LEU A 28 -3.44 6.51 -5.39
CA LEU A 28 -3.61 7.39 -4.23
C LEU A 28 -4.54 8.53 -4.61
N SER A 29 -5.77 8.52 -4.11
CA SER A 29 -6.73 9.61 -4.33
C SER A 29 -6.54 10.77 -3.36
N GLY A 30 -5.88 10.53 -2.23
CA GLY A 30 -5.79 11.47 -1.10
C GLY A 30 -6.87 11.27 -0.05
N GLY A 31 -7.84 10.38 -0.29
CA GLY A 31 -8.81 9.96 0.72
C GLY A 31 -8.21 9.01 1.76
N ALA A 32 -8.86 8.92 2.93
CA ALA A 32 -8.40 8.16 4.08
C ALA A 32 -8.05 6.70 3.74
N ASP A 33 -8.90 6.01 2.96
CA ASP A 33 -8.68 4.62 2.59
C ASP A 33 -7.40 4.41 1.79
N SER A 34 -7.15 5.29 0.80
CA SER A 34 -5.96 5.21 -0.05
C SER A 34 -4.67 5.50 0.72
N VAL A 35 -4.73 6.40 1.70
CA VAL A 35 -3.59 6.71 2.59
C VAL A 35 -3.35 5.57 3.58
N ALA A 36 -4.41 5.00 4.17
CA ALA A 36 -4.31 3.86 5.07
C ALA A 36 -3.74 2.62 4.36
N LEU A 37 -4.18 2.34 3.13
CA LEU A 37 -3.62 1.28 2.30
C LEU A 37 -2.12 1.51 2.03
N LEU A 38 -1.74 2.72 1.59
CA LEU A 38 -0.33 3.05 1.36
C LEU A 38 0.51 2.88 2.62
N HIS A 39 0.01 3.34 3.77
CA HIS A 39 0.68 3.17 5.05
C HIS A 39 0.87 1.70 5.41
N ALA A 40 -0.15 0.85 5.19
CA ALA A 40 -0.05 -0.58 5.44
C ALA A 40 0.98 -1.26 4.52
N LEU A 41 0.99 -0.93 3.22
CA LEU A 41 1.96 -1.45 2.26
C LEU A 41 3.40 -1.02 2.62
N CYS A 42 3.60 0.24 3.02
CA CYS A 42 4.90 0.74 3.49
C CYS A 42 5.36 0.07 4.78
N GLY A 43 4.44 -0.29 5.68
CA GLY A 43 4.76 -1.06 6.88
C GLY A 43 5.21 -2.48 6.51
N TYR A 44 4.50 -3.13 5.60
CA TYR A 44 4.84 -4.47 5.10
C TYR A 44 6.21 -4.48 4.39
N ALA A 45 6.48 -3.50 3.54
CA ALA A 45 7.70 -3.44 2.74
C ALA A 45 8.98 -3.12 3.53
N LYS A 46 8.86 -2.73 4.80
CA LYS A 46 10.02 -2.54 5.68
C LYS A 46 10.52 -3.85 6.29
N ASP A 47 9.63 -4.83 6.41
CA ASP A 47 9.90 -6.09 7.13
C ASP A 47 10.16 -7.28 6.18
N ASP A 48 9.77 -7.16 4.91
CA ASP A 48 10.09 -8.09 3.82
C ASP A 48 10.96 -7.38 2.78
N GLU A 49 11.77 -8.10 2.00
CA GLU A 49 12.35 -7.60 0.74
C GLU A 49 11.21 -7.41 -0.29
N ALA A 50 10.25 -6.56 0.05
CA ALA A 50 9.05 -6.38 -0.72
C ALA A 50 9.36 -5.52 -1.95
N SER A 51 8.52 -5.75 -2.94
CA SER A 51 8.61 -5.04 -4.20
C SER A 51 8.49 -3.53 -4.03
N PRO A 52 9.23 -2.73 -4.82
CA PRO A 52 9.13 -1.29 -4.80
C PRO A 52 7.68 -0.81 -4.95
N ILE A 53 7.29 0.13 -4.08
CA ILE A 53 5.96 0.75 -4.08
C ILE A 53 6.00 2.02 -4.92
N HIS A 54 5.18 2.05 -5.97
CA HIS A 54 4.99 3.22 -6.82
C HIS A 54 3.59 3.76 -6.64
N VAL A 55 3.51 5.03 -6.27
CA VAL A 55 2.23 5.71 -6.07
C VAL A 55 1.84 6.48 -7.33
N ILE A 56 0.58 6.33 -7.74
CA ILE A 56 -0.02 7.09 -8.83
C ILE A 56 -1.13 7.95 -8.23
N HIS A 57 -0.94 9.27 -8.28
CA HIS A 57 -1.97 10.25 -7.95
C HIS A 57 -2.43 10.95 -9.22
N VAL A 58 -3.73 10.97 -9.48
CA VAL A 58 -4.32 11.67 -10.62
C VAL A 58 -5.00 12.94 -10.10
N ASN A 59 -4.46 14.09 -10.47
CA ASN A 59 -5.17 15.35 -10.25
C ASN A 59 -6.27 15.49 -11.29
N HIS A 60 -7.52 15.34 -10.88
CA HIS A 60 -8.68 15.40 -11.79
C HIS A 60 -9.09 16.82 -12.18
N GLY A 61 -8.59 17.86 -11.50
CA GLY A 61 -8.92 19.26 -11.80
C GLY A 61 -10.40 19.62 -11.57
N LEU A 62 -11.16 18.81 -10.84
CA LEU A 62 -12.59 19.03 -10.57
C LEU A 62 -12.86 20.05 -9.46
N GLN A 63 -11.82 20.42 -8.70
CA GLN A 63 -11.86 21.42 -7.64
C GLN A 63 -10.60 22.29 -7.78
N SER A 64 -10.79 23.59 -8.01
CA SER A 64 -9.75 24.64 -8.07
C SER A 64 -10.05 25.75 -7.09
#